data_AF-A0A4R2PZU5-F1
#
_entry.id   AF-A0A4R2PZU5-F1
#
_cell.length_a   1.000
_cell.length_b   1.000
_cell.length_c   1.000
_cell.angle_alpha   90.00
_cell.angle_beta   90.00
_cell.angle_gamma   90.00
#
_symmetry.space_group_name_H-M   'P 1'
#
loop_
_entity.id
_entity.type
_entity.pdbx_description
1 polymer ?
#
loop_
_entity_poly.entity_id
_entity_poly.type
_entity_poly.pdbx_seq_one_letter_code
_entity_poly.pdbx_strand_id
1 'polypeptide(L)'
;MAAAFDATGARGPRLAYVIDPRFAGGTSAAVAAELRVAAGMGRVTVHARRSAMFGADHQVAPALREVLDELGLPLVWDAPEIAAELVILHNPAFLKFQPEFGGRILARHLVVVAHENFLRPGGVEGFDVGACLARIDRASLALRKSIAPVSAHNRATVETWLAANPAALRWDVLDSDWFNICDMAPVPPTDAPRDRRGRHSRPGFEKFPALADLDRCFPPHAEANVILGADMLIAAQVVRPHWTMLPFRSVEVEAYFGMIDFLVYFTAPTWRESFGRVIAEALAAGKVVLTDPDTGAAFGPGVLACTPAEVDAAIARLVADPAAYRAQAARGQAVLAGFSTGEFATRLAALIAGVARGRAA
;
A
#
# COMPACT_ATOMS: atom_id res chain seq x y z
N MET A 1 -32.40 -4.66 -26.37
CA MET A 1 -33.31 -5.00 -25.27
C MET A 1 -32.92 -4.12 -24.09
N ALA A 2 -33.73 -3.09 -23.80
CA ALA A 2 -33.39 -2.04 -22.86
C ALA A 2 -33.26 -2.61 -21.44
N ALA A 3 -32.11 -2.36 -20.79
CA ALA A 3 -31.96 -2.62 -19.37
C ALA A 3 -32.86 -1.63 -18.62
N ALA A 4 -33.98 -2.15 -18.11
CA ALA A 4 -34.84 -1.43 -17.20
C ALA A 4 -34.02 -0.99 -15.99
N PHE A 5 -33.96 0.31 -15.74
CA PHE A 5 -33.50 0.85 -14.48
C PHE A 5 -34.48 0.38 -13.42
N ASP A 6 -34.07 -0.63 -12.66
CA ASP A 6 -34.80 -1.09 -11.49
C ASP A 6 -34.83 0.03 -10.44
N ALA A 7 -36.04 0.57 -10.28
CA ALA A 7 -36.33 1.75 -9.49
C ALA A 7 -37.00 1.37 -8.17
N THR A 8 -36.53 0.34 -7.45
CA THR A 8 -36.94 0.11 -6.06
C THR A 8 -35.90 -0.69 -5.26
N GLY A 9 -35.24 -0.04 -4.29
CA GLY A 9 -34.48 -0.71 -3.22
C GLY A 9 -33.04 -0.19 -3.01
N ALA A 10 -32.86 0.66 -1.98
CA ALA A 10 -31.62 1.27 -1.46
C ALA A 10 -31.04 2.50 -2.23
N ARG A 11 -31.24 3.70 -1.65
CA ARG A 11 -30.84 5.04 -2.11
C ARG A 11 -29.36 5.37 -1.84
N GLY A 12 -28.42 4.58 -2.35
CA GLY A 12 -26.98 4.85 -2.24
C GLY A 12 -26.31 5.09 -3.61
N PRO A 13 -25.20 5.85 -3.68
CA PRO A 13 -24.41 5.98 -4.90
C PRO A 13 -23.90 4.62 -5.39
N ARG A 14 -23.71 4.46 -6.70
CA ARG A 14 -23.14 3.23 -7.27
C ARG A 14 -21.62 3.35 -7.34
N LEU A 15 -20.93 2.43 -6.67
CA LEU A 15 -19.47 2.35 -6.61
C LEU A 15 -19.01 1.06 -7.29
N ALA A 16 -18.01 1.15 -8.17
CA ALA A 16 -17.41 -0.03 -8.79
C ALA A 16 -15.90 -0.06 -8.50
N TYR A 17 -15.43 -1.15 -7.91
CA TYR A 17 -14.01 -1.42 -7.74
C TYR A 17 -13.51 -2.27 -8.89
N VAL A 18 -12.44 -1.86 -9.56
CA VAL A 18 -11.83 -2.60 -10.67
C VAL A 18 -10.43 -3.04 -10.25
N ILE A 19 -10.22 -4.35 -10.17
CA ILE A 19 -9.01 -4.92 -9.58
C ILE A 19 -8.54 -6.15 -10.36
N ASP A 20 -7.26 -6.49 -10.25
CA ASP A 20 -6.84 -7.88 -10.42
C ASP A 20 -6.74 -8.52 -9.01
N PRO A 21 -7.69 -9.40 -8.63
CA PRO A 21 -7.77 -9.91 -7.27
C PRO A 21 -6.65 -10.91 -6.93
N ARG A 22 -5.77 -11.24 -7.90
CA ARG A 22 -4.63 -12.15 -7.73
C ARG A 22 -3.41 -11.46 -7.15
N PHE A 23 -3.37 -10.12 -7.10
CA PHE A 23 -2.31 -9.42 -6.39
C PHE A 23 -2.24 -9.88 -4.93
N ALA A 24 -1.11 -10.47 -4.53
CA ALA A 24 -0.91 -10.85 -3.14
C ALA A 24 -0.55 -9.65 -2.26
N GLY A 25 -0.86 -9.75 -0.96
CA GLY A 25 -0.42 -8.86 0.13
C GLY A 25 -1.01 -7.44 0.11
N GLY A 26 -0.17 -6.42 0.32
CA GLY A 26 -0.54 -5.01 0.54
C GLY A 26 -1.65 -4.42 -0.36
N THR A 27 -1.62 -4.63 -1.68
CA THR A 27 -2.67 -4.08 -2.57
C THR A 27 -4.04 -4.69 -2.28
N SER A 28 -4.15 -6.02 -2.24
CA SER A 28 -5.44 -6.67 -1.94
C SER A 28 -5.89 -6.43 -0.51
N ALA A 29 -4.95 -6.33 0.45
CA ALA A 29 -5.28 -5.96 1.83
C ALA A 29 -5.79 -4.51 1.94
N ALA A 30 -5.21 -3.57 1.17
CA ALA A 30 -5.71 -2.20 1.09
C ALA A 30 -7.12 -2.16 0.52
N VAL A 31 -7.36 -2.79 -0.64
CA VAL A 31 -8.69 -2.88 -1.25
C VAL A 31 -9.70 -3.53 -0.29
N ALA A 32 -9.32 -4.61 0.39
CA ALA A 32 -10.18 -5.27 1.38
C ALA A 32 -10.60 -4.31 2.52
N ALA A 33 -9.68 -3.51 3.05
CA ALA A 33 -9.99 -2.50 4.06
C ALA A 33 -10.92 -1.40 3.51
N GLU A 34 -10.67 -0.93 2.28
CA GLU A 34 -11.50 0.08 1.63
C GLU A 34 -12.93 -0.39 1.36
N LEU A 35 -13.11 -1.65 0.95
CA LEU A 35 -14.43 -2.24 0.67
C LEU A 35 -15.33 -2.25 1.92
N ARG A 36 -14.76 -2.50 3.11
CA ARG A 36 -15.50 -2.40 4.38
C ARG A 36 -16.05 -0.99 4.61
N VAL A 37 -15.30 0.05 4.23
CA VAL A 37 -15.76 1.45 4.31
C VAL A 37 -16.78 1.74 3.22
N ALA A 38 -16.47 1.40 1.96
CA ALA A 38 -17.27 1.73 0.80
C ALA A 38 -18.67 1.08 0.85
N ALA A 39 -18.78 -0.15 1.38
CA ALA A 39 -20.05 -0.85 1.54
C ALA A 39 -21.02 -0.12 2.50
N GLY A 40 -20.49 0.63 3.47
CA GLY A 40 -21.29 1.50 4.34
C GLY A 40 -21.73 2.81 3.68
N MET A 41 -21.21 3.14 2.49
CA MET A 41 -21.42 4.45 1.83
C MET A 41 -22.19 4.36 0.52
N GLY A 42 -22.38 3.17 -0.04
CA GLY A 42 -23.05 3.01 -1.33
C GLY A 42 -23.21 1.56 -1.76
N ARG A 43 -23.75 1.38 -2.96
CA ARG A 43 -23.90 0.08 -3.61
C ARG A 43 -22.60 -0.27 -4.31
N VAL A 44 -21.85 -1.22 -3.74
CA VAL A 44 -20.54 -1.63 -4.24
C VAL A 44 -20.66 -2.87 -5.13
N THR A 45 -20.02 -2.83 -6.31
CA THR A 45 -19.76 -4.01 -7.14
C THR A 45 -18.25 -4.14 -7.34
N VAL A 46 -17.71 -5.35 -7.22
CA VAL A 46 -16.29 -5.61 -7.44
C VAL A 46 -16.11 -6.31 -8.78
N HIS A 47 -15.35 -5.69 -9.67
CA HIS A 47 -15.05 -6.20 -11.00
C HIS A 47 -13.60 -6.68 -11.05
N ALA A 48 -13.42 -7.99 -11.20
CA ALA A 48 -12.11 -8.56 -11.44
C ALA A 48 -11.76 -8.45 -12.94
N ARG A 49 -10.53 -8.02 -13.24
CA ARG A 49 -9.93 -8.10 -14.58
C ARG A 49 -8.80 -9.11 -14.58
N ARG A 50 -8.81 -10.02 -15.55
CA ARG A 50 -7.65 -10.88 -15.81
C ARG A 50 -6.52 -10.06 -16.45
N SER A 51 -5.37 -10.07 -15.81
CA SER A 51 -4.09 -9.66 -16.40
C SER A 51 -3.23 -10.85 -16.85
N ALA A 52 -2.36 -10.61 -17.84
CA ALA A 52 -1.25 -11.50 -18.20
C ALA A 52 -0.09 -11.45 -17.19
N MET A 53 -0.22 -10.71 -16.10
CA MET A 53 0.79 -10.67 -15.01
C MET A 53 0.78 -11.95 -14.17
N PHE A 54 -0.34 -12.67 -14.16
CA PHE A 54 -0.51 -13.92 -13.41
C PHE A 54 -1.00 -15.03 -14.34
N GLY A 55 -0.84 -16.29 -13.91
CA GLY A 55 -1.32 -17.46 -14.63
C GLY A 55 -2.85 -17.49 -14.82
N ALA A 56 -3.36 -18.54 -15.49
CA ALA A 56 -4.77 -18.62 -15.88
C ALA A 56 -5.76 -18.78 -14.69
N ASP A 57 -5.26 -19.05 -13.49
CA ASP A 57 -6.09 -19.34 -12.32
C ASP A 57 -6.90 -18.11 -11.86
N HIS A 58 -8.16 -18.34 -11.46
CA HIS A 58 -9.03 -17.31 -10.85
C HIS A 58 -8.85 -17.24 -9.33
N GLN A 59 -7.60 -17.31 -8.87
CA GLN A 59 -7.32 -17.17 -7.45
C GLN A 59 -7.71 -15.76 -6.99
N VAL A 60 -8.29 -15.67 -5.80
CA VAL A 60 -8.55 -14.41 -5.12
C VAL A 60 -7.69 -14.39 -3.87
N ALA A 61 -6.99 -13.27 -3.62
CA ALA A 61 -6.18 -13.11 -2.42
C ALA A 61 -7.04 -13.36 -1.16
N PRO A 62 -6.58 -14.17 -0.19
CA PRO A 62 -7.41 -14.58 0.95
C PRO A 62 -8.08 -13.42 1.70
N ALA A 63 -7.33 -12.35 2.01
CA ALA A 63 -7.88 -11.18 2.70
C ALA A 63 -9.01 -10.47 1.92
N LEU A 64 -8.94 -10.50 0.59
CA LEU A 64 -10.00 -9.94 -0.24
C LEU A 64 -11.20 -10.90 -0.33
N ARG A 65 -10.95 -12.21 -0.44
CA ARG A 65 -12.01 -13.24 -0.41
C ARG A 65 -12.84 -13.12 0.86
N GLU A 66 -12.19 -13.06 2.01
CA GLU A 66 -12.84 -12.92 3.32
C GLU A 66 -13.80 -11.72 3.35
N VAL A 67 -13.35 -10.54 2.90
CA VAL A 67 -14.19 -9.33 2.88
C VAL A 67 -15.34 -9.42 1.88
N LEU A 68 -15.10 -9.99 0.70
CA LEU A 68 -16.17 -10.17 -0.29
C LEU A 68 -17.28 -11.06 0.26
N ASP A 69 -16.91 -12.14 0.95
CA ASP A 69 -17.85 -13.08 1.54
C ASP A 69 -18.54 -12.48 2.78
N GLU A 70 -17.79 -11.78 3.66
CA GLU A 70 -18.29 -11.04 4.83
C GLU A 70 -19.39 -10.03 4.45
N LEU A 71 -19.16 -9.26 3.38
CA LEU A 71 -20.05 -8.19 2.94
C LEU A 71 -21.09 -8.65 1.90
N GLY A 72 -21.04 -9.91 1.46
CA GLY A 72 -21.90 -10.42 0.39
C GLY A 72 -21.74 -9.67 -0.94
N LEU A 73 -20.54 -9.18 -1.24
CA LEU A 73 -20.28 -8.36 -2.43
C LEU A 73 -20.08 -9.24 -3.68
N PRO A 74 -20.77 -8.95 -4.79
CA PRO A 74 -20.58 -9.68 -6.03
C PRO A 74 -19.19 -9.41 -6.63
N LEU A 75 -18.49 -10.48 -7.01
CA LEU A 75 -17.24 -10.43 -7.77
C LEU A 75 -17.50 -10.82 -9.23
N VAL A 76 -17.46 -9.85 -10.13
CA VAL A 76 -17.73 -10.06 -11.56
C VAL A 76 -16.42 -10.07 -12.35
N TRP A 77 -15.98 -11.25 -12.75
CA TRP A 77 -14.87 -11.42 -13.69
C TRP A 77 -15.28 -11.03 -15.09
N ASP A 78 -14.37 -10.51 -15.92
CA ASP A 78 -14.63 -10.58 -17.37
C ASP A 78 -15.72 -9.60 -17.87
N ALA A 79 -16.43 -8.88 -16.98
CA ALA A 79 -17.51 -7.94 -17.30
C ALA A 79 -17.21 -7.11 -18.56
N PRO A 80 -18.05 -7.20 -19.61
CA PRO A 80 -17.84 -6.46 -20.85
C PRO A 80 -18.10 -4.95 -20.67
N GLU A 81 -18.85 -4.59 -19.63
CA GLU A 81 -19.15 -3.22 -19.25
C GLU A 81 -19.13 -3.08 -17.72
N ILE A 82 -18.52 -1.99 -17.25
CA ILE A 82 -18.43 -1.60 -15.84
C ILE A 82 -19.03 -0.19 -15.74
N ALA A 83 -20.21 -0.08 -15.11
CA ALA A 83 -20.96 1.18 -15.06
C ALA A 83 -21.31 1.57 -13.62
N ALA A 84 -20.81 2.72 -13.17
CA ALA A 84 -21.04 3.25 -11.83
C ALA A 84 -20.97 4.78 -11.81
N GLU A 85 -21.35 5.42 -10.71
CA GLU A 85 -21.14 6.86 -10.54
C GLU A 85 -19.64 7.13 -10.28
N LEU A 86 -19.05 6.35 -9.37
CA LEU A 86 -17.62 6.35 -9.09
C LEU A 86 -17.03 4.97 -9.42
N VAL A 87 -16.04 4.94 -10.29
CA VAL A 87 -15.24 3.73 -10.59
C VAL A 87 -13.85 3.93 -10.00
N ILE A 88 -13.40 3.01 -9.17
CA ILE A 88 -12.09 3.02 -8.51
C ILE A 88 -11.30 1.82 -9.03
N LEU A 89 -10.32 2.08 -9.89
CA LEU A 89 -9.43 1.06 -10.44
C LEU A 89 -8.14 1.02 -9.64
N HIS A 90 -7.81 -0.13 -9.07
CA HIS A 90 -6.57 -0.29 -8.31
C HIS A 90 -5.44 -0.84 -9.14
N ASN A 91 -4.32 -0.13 -9.07
CA ASN A 91 -3.01 -0.48 -9.61
C ASN A 91 -2.99 -0.68 -11.13
N PRO A 92 -2.76 0.38 -11.94
CA PRO A 92 -2.74 0.24 -13.40
C PRO A 92 -1.66 -0.72 -13.91
N ALA A 93 -0.63 -1.02 -13.10
CA ALA A 93 0.48 -1.90 -13.46
C ALA A 93 0.05 -3.34 -13.83
N PHE A 94 -1.15 -3.82 -13.44
CA PHE A 94 -1.61 -5.13 -13.93
C PHE A 94 -1.81 -5.16 -15.45
N LEU A 95 -1.94 -4.01 -16.10
CA LEU A 95 -2.11 -3.92 -17.55
C LEU A 95 -0.78 -3.92 -18.33
N LYS A 96 0.39 -3.99 -17.66
CA LYS A 96 1.70 -3.80 -18.31
C LYS A 96 2.02 -4.84 -19.38
N PHE A 97 1.43 -6.03 -19.28
CA PHE A 97 1.57 -7.09 -20.28
C PHE A 97 0.30 -7.34 -21.09
N GLN A 98 -0.71 -6.48 -20.95
CA GLN A 98 -1.95 -6.60 -21.70
C GLN A 98 -1.91 -5.76 -22.97
N PRO A 99 -2.50 -6.20 -24.09
CA PRO A 99 -2.65 -5.35 -25.27
C PRO A 99 -3.77 -4.30 -25.06
N GLU A 100 -4.83 -4.67 -24.35
CA GLU A 100 -6.04 -3.87 -24.11
C GLU A 100 -6.64 -4.10 -22.71
N PHE A 101 -7.64 -3.31 -22.33
CA PHE A 101 -8.32 -3.45 -21.03
C PHE A 101 -9.32 -4.63 -20.99
N GLY A 102 -9.89 -5.04 -22.14
CA GLY A 102 -10.83 -6.17 -22.21
C GLY A 102 -12.22 -5.88 -21.64
N GLY A 103 -12.72 -4.64 -21.84
CA GLY A 103 -14.05 -4.20 -21.39
C GLY A 103 -14.24 -2.69 -21.60
N ARG A 104 -15.40 -2.16 -21.21
CA ARG A 104 -15.69 -0.71 -21.24
C ARG A 104 -16.03 -0.20 -19.85
N ILE A 105 -15.57 1.00 -19.52
CA ILE A 105 -15.84 1.68 -18.25
C ILE A 105 -16.72 2.90 -18.54
N LEU A 106 -17.87 2.98 -17.89
CA LEU A 106 -18.77 4.13 -17.91
C LEU A 106 -18.87 4.71 -16.51
N ALA A 107 -18.37 5.93 -16.32
CA ALA A 107 -18.31 6.56 -15.00
C ALA A 107 -18.66 8.04 -15.04
N ARG A 108 -19.10 8.61 -13.92
CA ARG A 108 -19.01 10.07 -13.76
C ARG A 108 -17.59 10.44 -13.39
N HIS A 109 -16.99 9.71 -12.45
CA HIS A 109 -15.59 9.87 -12.09
C HIS A 109 -14.89 8.51 -12.09
N LEU A 110 -13.83 8.39 -12.89
CA LEU A 110 -12.89 7.29 -12.86
C LEU A 110 -11.66 7.71 -12.05
N VAL A 111 -11.38 6.98 -10.97
CA VAL A 111 -10.19 7.14 -10.15
C VAL A 111 -9.28 5.93 -10.36
N VAL A 112 -8.01 6.16 -10.67
CA VAL A 112 -6.98 5.11 -10.73
C VAL A 112 -6.04 5.27 -9.55
N VAL A 113 -6.06 4.29 -8.64
CA VAL A 113 -5.20 4.27 -7.45
C VAL A 113 -3.83 3.69 -7.81
N ALA A 114 -2.77 4.48 -7.63
CA ALA A 114 -1.40 4.12 -7.97
C ALA A 114 -0.69 3.40 -6.81
N HIS A 115 -0.86 2.08 -6.72
CA HIS A 115 -0.19 1.25 -5.70
C HIS A 115 1.30 1.02 -5.97
N GLU A 116 1.78 1.32 -7.17
CA GLU A 116 3.18 1.27 -7.58
C GLU A 116 3.65 2.67 -7.98
N ASN A 117 4.93 2.99 -7.71
CA ASN A 117 5.52 4.25 -8.12
C ASN A 117 5.64 4.32 -9.64
N PHE A 118 5.24 5.45 -10.21
CA PHE A 118 5.38 5.68 -11.65
C PHE A 118 6.86 5.75 -12.03
N LEU A 119 7.66 6.39 -11.17
CA LEU A 119 9.10 6.51 -11.31
C LEU A 119 9.81 5.86 -10.13
N ARG A 120 10.87 5.11 -10.42
CA ARG A 120 11.83 4.63 -9.43
C ARG A 120 12.89 5.70 -9.15
N PRO A 121 13.63 5.59 -8.03
CA PRO A 121 14.84 6.38 -7.85
C PRO A 121 15.73 6.31 -9.11
N GLY A 122 16.17 7.49 -9.59
CA GLY A 122 16.86 7.62 -10.88
C GLY A 122 15.95 7.97 -12.07
N GLY A 123 14.64 8.08 -11.87
CA GLY A 123 13.70 8.59 -12.88
C GLY A 123 13.27 7.59 -13.94
N VAL A 124 13.64 6.31 -13.79
CA VAL A 124 13.19 5.22 -14.67
C VAL A 124 11.76 4.82 -14.31
N GLU A 125 10.93 4.54 -15.29
CA GLU A 125 9.57 4.08 -15.03
C GLU A 125 9.53 2.75 -14.23
N GLY A 126 8.59 2.64 -13.29
CA GLY A 126 8.36 1.42 -12.53
C GLY A 126 7.75 0.28 -13.37
N PHE A 127 6.96 0.67 -14.37
CA PHE A 127 6.29 -0.15 -15.37
C PHE A 127 5.94 0.77 -16.55
N ASP A 128 5.48 0.24 -17.69
CA ASP A 128 5.04 1.09 -18.82
C ASP A 128 3.78 1.88 -18.44
N VAL A 129 3.97 3.05 -17.82
CA VAL A 129 2.92 3.88 -17.23
C VAL A 129 2.01 4.38 -18.35
N GLY A 130 2.61 4.91 -19.41
CA GLY A 130 1.90 5.48 -20.55
C GLY A 130 0.97 4.47 -21.21
N ALA A 131 1.45 3.26 -21.52
CA ALA A 131 0.60 2.26 -22.16
C ALA A 131 -0.50 1.75 -21.22
N CYS A 132 -0.22 1.57 -19.93
CA CYS A 132 -1.24 1.13 -18.96
C CYS A 132 -2.37 2.16 -18.85
N LEU A 133 -2.03 3.43 -18.65
CA LEU A 133 -3.04 4.48 -18.53
C LEU A 133 -3.78 4.71 -19.87
N ALA A 134 -3.10 4.64 -21.02
CA ALA A 134 -3.74 4.75 -22.34
C ALA A 134 -4.75 3.63 -22.61
N ARG A 135 -4.49 2.41 -22.13
CA ARG A 135 -5.45 1.29 -22.21
C ARG A 135 -6.72 1.58 -21.40
N ILE A 136 -6.56 2.11 -20.19
CA ILE A 136 -7.69 2.51 -19.34
C ILE A 136 -8.45 3.68 -19.98
N ASP A 137 -7.72 4.66 -20.52
CA ASP A 137 -8.30 5.85 -21.13
C ASP A 137 -9.17 5.51 -22.35
N ARG A 138 -8.65 4.70 -23.27
CA ARG A 138 -9.38 4.22 -24.46
C ARG A 138 -10.59 3.36 -24.11
N ALA A 139 -10.53 2.63 -23.01
CA ALA A 139 -11.63 1.79 -22.53
C ALA A 139 -12.69 2.56 -21.75
N SER A 140 -12.49 3.85 -21.44
CA SER A 140 -13.34 4.61 -20.52
C SER A 140 -14.01 5.83 -21.15
N LEU A 141 -15.33 5.93 -20.93
CA LEU A 141 -16.09 7.17 -21.06
C LEU A 141 -16.41 7.67 -19.65
N ALA A 142 -15.66 8.67 -19.18
CA ALA A 142 -15.82 9.27 -17.87
C ALA A 142 -15.83 10.80 -17.95
N LEU A 143 -16.71 11.46 -17.18
CA LEU A 143 -16.76 12.93 -17.14
C LEU A 143 -15.50 13.52 -16.48
N ARG A 144 -14.94 12.80 -15.50
CA ARG A 144 -13.68 13.12 -14.85
C ARG A 144 -12.80 11.87 -14.74
N LYS A 145 -11.49 12.05 -14.94
CA LYS A 145 -10.48 11.00 -14.76
C LYS A 145 -9.40 11.53 -13.82
N SER A 146 -9.07 10.78 -12.77
CA SER A 146 -8.06 11.18 -11.80
C SER A 146 -7.14 10.03 -11.42
N ILE A 147 -5.88 10.36 -11.16
CA ILE A 147 -4.91 9.48 -10.52
C ILE A 147 -4.93 9.77 -9.02
N ALA A 148 -4.93 8.72 -8.21
CA ALA A 148 -4.93 8.78 -6.76
C ALA A 148 -3.63 8.15 -6.23
N PRO A 149 -2.61 8.96 -5.94
CA PRO A 149 -1.37 8.46 -5.35
C PRO A 149 -1.59 7.94 -3.93
N VAL A 150 -0.86 6.90 -3.52
CA VAL A 150 -1.03 6.27 -2.19
C VAL A 150 -0.15 6.89 -1.09
N SER A 151 0.75 7.81 -1.44
CA SER A 151 1.58 8.56 -0.49
C SER A 151 2.17 9.82 -1.14
N ALA A 152 2.75 10.69 -0.33
CA ALA A 152 3.41 11.91 -0.81
C ALA A 152 4.58 11.60 -1.77
N HIS A 153 5.37 10.55 -1.50
CA HIS A 153 6.42 10.14 -2.42
C HIS A 153 5.82 9.63 -3.74
N ASN A 154 4.81 8.75 -3.66
CA ASN A 154 4.14 8.23 -4.85
C ASN A 154 3.53 9.37 -5.68
N ARG A 155 2.92 10.38 -5.04
CA ARG A 155 2.42 11.60 -5.67
C ARG A 155 3.50 12.32 -6.45
N ALA A 156 4.65 12.58 -5.82
CA ALA A 156 5.76 13.24 -6.50
C ALA A 156 6.20 12.48 -7.77
N THR A 157 6.21 11.14 -7.73
CA THR A 157 6.51 10.33 -8.93
C THR A 157 5.44 10.45 -10.01
N VAL A 158 4.15 10.50 -9.64
CA VAL A 158 3.04 10.68 -10.57
C VAL A 158 3.09 12.06 -11.23
N GLU A 159 3.24 13.12 -10.43
CA GLU A 159 3.28 14.50 -10.90
C GLU A 159 4.49 14.75 -11.81
N THR A 160 5.65 14.22 -11.45
CA THR A 160 6.87 14.32 -12.28
C THR A 160 6.69 13.61 -13.61
N TRP A 161 6.10 12.40 -13.60
CA TRP A 161 5.83 11.65 -14.82
C TRP A 161 4.83 12.37 -15.73
N LEU A 162 3.74 12.91 -15.18
CA LEU A 162 2.75 13.66 -15.94
C LEU A 162 3.34 14.95 -16.55
N ALA A 163 4.16 15.67 -15.81
CA ALA A 163 4.84 16.87 -16.29
C ALA A 163 5.80 16.57 -17.46
N ALA A 164 6.49 15.41 -17.41
CA ALA A 164 7.35 14.95 -18.49
C ALA A 164 6.57 14.39 -19.71
N ASN A 165 5.29 14.04 -19.54
CA ASN A 165 4.46 13.41 -20.56
C ASN A 165 3.14 14.18 -20.81
N PRO A 166 3.17 15.48 -21.15
CA PRO A 166 1.97 16.33 -21.24
C PRO A 166 0.99 15.91 -22.36
N ALA A 167 1.50 15.17 -23.35
CA ALA A 167 0.69 14.64 -24.45
C ALA A 167 0.11 13.25 -24.16
N ALA A 168 0.53 12.58 -23.09
CA ALA A 168 0.09 11.22 -22.82
C ALA A 168 -1.39 11.20 -22.48
N LEU A 169 -1.83 11.99 -21.49
CA LEU A 169 -3.20 11.98 -20.99
C LEU A 169 -3.56 13.28 -20.24
N ARG A 170 -4.83 13.70 -20.34
CA ARG A 170 -5.40 14.80 -19.55
C ARG A 170 -6.13 14.25 -18.33
N TRP A 171 -5.38 13.78 -17.34
CA TRP A 171 -5.92 13.24 -16.09
C TRP A 171 -5.51 14.14 -14.93
N ASP A 172 -6.44 14.38 -14.00
CA ASP A 172 -6.13 15.13 -12.78
C ASP A 172 -5.34 14.24 -11.81
N VAL A 173 -4.61 14.84 -10.88
CA VAL A 173 -4.20 14.14 -9.65
C VAL A 173 -5.16 14.56 -8.54
N LEU A 174 -5.65 13.62 -7.72
CA LEU A 174 -6.50 13.97 -6.58
C LEU A 174 -5.75 14.91 -5.61
N ASP A 175 -6.47 15.84 -4.98
CA ASP A 175 -5.89 16.84 -4.07
C ASP A 175 -5.27 16.22 -2.80
N SER A 176 -5.77 15.05 -2.40
CA SER A 176 -5.27 14.29 -1.25
C SER A 176 -4.82 12.90 -1.67
N ASP A 177 -3.82 12.36 -0.98
CA ASP A 177 -3.39 10.97 -1.17
C ASP A 177 -4.50 9.99 -0.77
N TRP A 178 -4.58 8.88 -1.50
CA TRP A 178 -5.53 7.80 -1.25
C TRP A 178 -5.22 7.06 0.05
N PHE A 179 -3.92 6.86 0.32
CA PHE A 179 -3.31 6.06 1.40
C PHE A 179 -3.89 4.66 1.61
N ASN A 180 -3.14 3.81 2.31
CA ASN A 180 -3.65 2.50 2.72
C ASN A 180 -4.16 2.60 4.15
N ILE A 181 -5.40 2.15 4.40
CA ILE A 181 -5.98 2.14 5.74
C ILE A 181 -5.11 1.28 6.67
N CYS A 182 -4.66 1.88 7.76
CA CYS A 182 -3.79 1.31 8.78
C CYS A 182 -4.46 1.42 10.16
N ASP A 183 -5.64 0.82 10.29
CA ASP A 183 -6.45 0.84 11.51
C ASP A 183 -6.22 -0.42 12.34
N MET A 184 -5.03 -0.50 12.92
CA MET A 184 -4.60 -1.59 13.80
C MET A 184 -4.72 -1.15 15.25
N ALA A 185 -5.20 -2.03 16.13
CA ALA A 185 -5.25 -1.75 17.55
C ALA A 185 -3.82 -1.47 18.08
N PRO A 186 -3.59 -0.32 18.74
CA PRO A 186 -2.27 0.00 19.27
C PRO A 186 -1.92 -0.94 20.42
N VAL A 187 -0.73 -1.52 20.37
CA VAL A 187 -0.15 -2.32 21.45
C VAL A 187 0.71 -1.41 22.34
N PRO A 188 0.60 -1.49 23.68
CA PRO A 188 1.45 -0.70 24.57
C PRO A 188 2.94 -0.89 24.24
N PRO A 189 3.74 0.20 24.15
CA PRO A 189 5.18 0.08 23.93
C PRO A 189 5.89 -0.69 25.05
N THR A 190 7.02 -1.33 24.74
CA THR A 190 7.86 -2.02 25.73
C THR A 190 8.35 -1.05 26.82
N ASP A 191 8.20 -1.42 28.10
CA ASP A 191 8.61 -0.58 29.23
C ASP A 191 10.13 -0.51 29.41
N ALA A 192 10.83 -1.60 29.14
CA ALA A 192 12.28 -1.74 29.23
C ALA A 192 12.81 -2.29 27.90
N PRO A 193 12.98 -1.44 26.87
CA PRO A 193 13.45 -1.87 25.56
C PRO A 193 14.87 -2.44 25.67
N ARG A 194 15.15 -3.49 24.91
CA ARG A 194 16.48 -4.07 24.77
C ARG A 194 16.93 -3.99 23.32
N ASP A 195 18.21 -4.24 23.06
CA ASP A 195 18.76 -4.20 21.69
C ASP A 195 18.33 -5.42 20.86
N ARG A 196 17.02 -5.52 20.59
CA ARG A 196 16.35 -6.57 19.80
C ARG A 196 15.85 -5.96 18.51
N ARG A 197 16.57 -6.22 17.43
CA ARG A 197 16.38 -5.59 16.13
C ARG A 197 15.63 -6.51 15.19
N GLY A 198 14.71 -5.93 14.45
CA GLY A 198 13.91 -6.62 13.46
C GLY A 198 13.98 -5.98 12.09
N ARG A 199 13.92 -6.80 11.05
CA ARG A 199 13.49 -6.40 9.72
C ARG A 199 12.38 -7.30 9.21
N HIS A 200 11.36 -6.73 8.57
CA HIS A 200 10.32 -7.47 7.88
C HIS A 200 10.05 -6.90 6.49
N SER A 201 10.10 -7.71 5.43
CA SER A 201 9.63 -7.32 4.09
C SER A 201 9.20 -8.55 3.29
N ARG A 202 8.54 -8.33 2.15
CA ARG A 202 8.45 -9.37 1.13
C ARG A 202 9.84 -9.73 0.61
N PRO A 203 10.04 -10.96 0.10
CA PRO A 203 11.29 -11.33 -0.54
C PRO A 203 11.39 -10.62 -1.90
N GLY A 204 12.52 -9.96 -2.13
CA GLY A 204 12.85 -9.22 -3.34
C GLY A 204 14.15 -8.46 -3.11
N PHE A 205 15.11 -8.55 -4.02
CA PHE A 205 16.42 -7.91 -3.83
C PHE A 205 16.29 -6.39 -3.66
N GLU A 206 15.38 -5.77 -4.41
CA GLU A 206 15.08 -4.34 -4.36
C GLU A 206 14.57 -3.89 -2.98
N LYS A 207 13.96 -4.80 -2.22
CA LYS A 207 13.47 -4.52 -0.87
C LYS A 207 14.59 -4.42 0.14
N PHE A 208 15.77 -5.01 -0.08
CA PHE A 208 16.86 -5.05 0.88
C PHE A 208 17.96 -4.02 0.55
N PRO A 209 18.60 -3.40 1.56
CA PRO A 209 19.79 -2.60 1.32
C PRO A 209 20.98 -3.52 0.98
N ALA A 210 22.13 -2.91 0.69
CA ALA A 210 23.36 -3.69 0.48
C ALA A 210 23.71 -4.53 1.72
N LEU A 211 24.37 -5.67 1.52
CA LEU A 211 24.74 -6.58 2.61
C LEU A 211 25.59 -5.89 3.69
N ALA A 212 26.49 -4.97 3.29
CA ALA A 212 27.29 -4.19 4.22
C ALA A 212 26.43 -3.29 5.13
N ASP A 213 25.31 -2.76 4.63
CA ASP A 213 24.39 -1.98 5.45
C ASP A 213 23.53 -2.87 6.35
N LEU A 214 23.18 -4.09 5.90
CA LEU A 214 22.58 -5.09 6.79
C LEU A 214 23.54 -5.47 7.94
N ASP A 215 24.81 -5.69 7.65
CA ASP A 215 25.83 -6.00 8.66
C ASP A 215 25.97 -4.88 9.70
N ARG A 216 25.81 -3.61 9.30
CA ARG A 216 25.76 -2.45 10.20
C ARG A 216 24.46 -2.40 11.03
N CYS A 217 23.32 -2.68 10.39
CA CYS A 217 22.02 -2.62 11.05
C CYS A 217 21.81 -3.76 12.04
N PHE A 218 22.41 -4.93 11.78
CA PHE A 218 22.19 -6.17 12.53
C PHE A 218 23.53 -6.77 13.01
N PRO A 219 24.24 -6.11 13.95
CA PRO A 219 25.59 -6.52 14.35
C PRO A 219 25.57 -7.68 15.36
N PRO A 220 26.70 -8.39 15.56
CA PRO A 220 26.81 -9.50 16.51
C PRO A 220 26.58 -9.14 17.98
N HIS A 221 26.71 -7.86 18.36
CA HIS A 221 26.56 -7.41 19.74
C HIS A 221 25.11 -7.16 20.15
N ALA A 222 24.17 -7.07 19.19
CA ALA A 222 22.76 -6.92 19.49
C ALA A 222 22.24 -8.18 20.21
N GLU A 223 21.32 -8.02 21.15
CA GLU A 223 20.72 -9.15 21.88
C GLU A 223 20.00 -10.10 20.92
N ALA A 224 19.31 -9.54 19.92
CA ALA A 224 18.66 -10.33 18.88
C ALA A 224 18.63 -9.57 17.55
N ASN A 225 18.84 -10.30 16.45
CA ASN A 225 18.62 -9.82 15.08
C ASN A 225 17.65 -10.77 14.37
N VAL A 226 16.43 -10.31 14.06
CA VAL A 226 15.38 -11.14 13.45
C VAL A 226 14.98 -10.57 12.09
N ILE A 227 15.32 -11.28 11.02
CA ILE A 227 15.03 -10.88 9.65
C ILE A 227 13.93 -11.79 9.09
N LEU A 228 12.71 -11.28 9.04
CA LEU A 228 11.53 -11.95 8.49
C LEU A 228 11.35 -11.59 7.01
N GLY A 229 11.24 -12.61 6.15
CA GLY A 229 11.29 -12.44 4.70
C GLY A 229 12.71 -12.51 4.14
N ALA A 230 13.60 -13.22 4.83
CA ALA A 230 15.00 -13.40 4.46
C ALA A 230 15.22 -14.42 3.33
N ASP A 231 14.18 -14.80 2.59
CA ASP A 231 14.20 -15.89 1.60
C ASP A 231 15.35 -15.75 0.61
N MET A 232 15.65 -14.53 0.17
CA MET A 232 16.75 -14.24 -0.76
C MET A 232 18.13 -14.45 -0.11
N LEU A 233 18.29 -14.08 1.16
CA LEU A 233 19.54 -14.29 1.91
C LEU A 233 19.76 -15.77 2.19
N ILE A 234 18.68 -16.49 2.53
CA ILE A 234 18.68 -17.94 2.74
C ILE A 234 19.04 -18.66 1.43
N ALA A 235 18.40 -18.30 0.32
CA ALA A 235 18.68 -18.87 -1.00
C ALA A 235 20.12 -18.58 -1.47
N ALA A 236 20.63 -17.39 -1.15
CA ALA A 236 22.02 -17.01 -1.43
C ALA A 236 23.04 -17.60 -0.43
N GLN A 237 22.60 -18.43 0.52
CA GLN A 237 23.45 -19.07 1.53
C GLN A 237 24.31 -18.08 2.33
N VAL A 238 23.75 -16.90 2.64
CA VAL A 238 24.43 -15.89 3.46
C VAL A 238 24.64 -16.43 4.86
N VAL A 239 25.89 -16.50 5.31
CA VAL A 239 26.24 -16.99 6.65
C VAL A 239 26.51 -15.83 7.61
N ARG A 240 25.58 -15.62 8.55
CA ARG A 240 25.68 -14.69 9.68
C ARG A 240 25.08 -15.37 10.92
N PRO A 241 25.88 -16.04 11.77
CA PRO A 241 25.37 -16.83 12.89
C PRO A 241 24.55 -16.04 13.91
N HIS A 242 24.75 -14.72 13.97
CA HIS A 242 24.03 -13.80 14.84
C HIS A 242 22.71 -13.29 14.24
N TRP A 243 22.33 -13.73 13.04
CA TRP A 243 21.04 -13.42 12.41
C TRP A 243 20.09 -14.61 12.52
N THR A 244 18.90 -14.36 13.04
CA THR A 244 17.76 -15.26 12.90
C THR A 244 17.04 -14.91 11.61
N MET A 245 17.30 -15.68 10.56
CA MET A 245 16.67 -15.50 9.24
C MET A 245 15.44 -16.39 9.11
N LEU A 246 14.30 -15.79 8.84
CA LEU A 246 13.00 -16.46 8.73
C LEU A 246 12.41 -16.23 7.34
N PRO A 247 11.91 -17.27 6.65
CA PRO A 247 11.19 -17.11 5.38
C PRO A 247 9.97 -16.21 5.53
N PHE A 248 9.54 -15.55 4.46
CA PHE A 248 8.37 -14.70 4.47
C PHE A 248 7.13 -15.50 4.88
N ARG A 249 6.32 -14.95 5.81
CA ARG A 249 5.12 -15.62 6.38
C ARG A 249 5.39 -16.95 7.10
N SER A 250 6.63 -17.21 7.52
CA SER A 250 6.92 -18.39 8.36
C SER A 250 6.49 -18.23 9.82
N VAL A 251 6.24 -17.00 10.25
CA VAL A 251 5.69 -16.66 11.57
C VAL A 251 4.59 -15.61 11.42
N GLU A 252 3.63 -15.63 12.34
CA GLU A 252 2.61 -14.60 12.43
C GLU A 252 3.24 -13.24 12.78
N VAL A 253 2.70 -12.17 12.19
CA VAL A 253 3.27 -10.81 12.31
C VAL A 253 3.26 -10.33 13.77
N GLU A 254 2.23 -10.68 14.54
CA GLU A 254 2.15 -10.37 15.98
C GLU A 254 3.27 -11.08 16.77
N ALA A 255 3.48 -12.38 16.52
CA ALA A 255 4.54 -13.15 17.15
C ALA A 255 5.92 -12.58 16.80
N TYR A 256 6.12 -12.18 15.53
CA TYR A 256 7.33 -11.51 15.08
C TYR A 256 7.61 -10.21 15.87
N PHE A 257 6.59 -9.36 16.06
CA PHE A 257 6.78 -8.13 16.85
C PHE A 257 7.07 -8.41 18.33
N GLY A 258 6.68 -9.57 18.87
CA GLY A 258 7.10 -10.01 20.20
C GLY A 258 8.61 -10.29 20.31
N MET A 259 9.28 -10.58 19.20
CA MET A 259 10.71 -10.91 19.16
C MET A 259 11.62 -9.68 19.16
N ILE A 260 11.09 -8.49 18.89
CA ILE A 260 11.87 -7.27 18.62
C ILE A 260 11.36 -6.07 19.42
N ASP A 261 12.23 -5.08 19.64
CA ASP A 261 11.88 -3.76 20.17
C ASP A 261 12.05 -2.64 19.12
N PHE A 262 12.93 -2.87 18.14
CA PHE A 262 13.24 -1.90 17.08
C PHE A 262 13.01 -2.53 15.71
N LEU A 263 12.22 -1.87 14.85
CA LEU A 263 12.16 -2.22 13.43
C LEU A 263 13.18 -1.37 12.67
N VAL A 264 14.19 -2.00 12.09
CA VAL A 264 15.20 -1.36 11.25
C VAL A 264 14.87 -1.65 9.78
N TYR A 265 14.42 -0.62 9.05
CA TYR A 265 13.86 -0.77 7.72
C TYR A 265 14.54 0.15 6.70
N PHE A 266 15.46 -0.41 5.92
CA PHE A 266 16.07 0.25 4.77
C PHE A 266 15.78 -0.57 3.50
N THR A 267 15.79 0.06 2.33
CA THR A 267 15.67 -0.61 1.03
C THR A 267 16.88 -0.34 0.15
N ALA A 268 16.95 -0.98 -1.02
CA ALA A 268 17.99 -0.66 -2.00
C ALA A 268 17.86 0.82 -2.41
N PRO A 269 18.96 1.54 -2.72
CA PRO A 269 18.90 2.94 -3.17
C PRO A 269 18.08 3.14 -4.45
N THR A 270 17.95 2.09 -5.26
CA THR A 270 17.17 2.07 -6.50
C THR A 270 15.69 1.73 -6.29
N TRP A 271 15.27 1.59 -5.04
CA TRP A 271 13.91 1.21 -4.67
C TRP A 271 13.34 2.12 -3.59
N ARG A 272 12.06 2.48 -3.74
CA ARG A 272 11.29 3.18 -2.72
C ARG A 272 9.94 2.51 -2.54
N GLU A 273 9.52 2.35 -1.29
CA GLU A 273 8.16 1.90 -1.00
C GLU A 273 7.14 2.92 -1.50
N SER A 274 6.04 2.45 -2.09
CA SER A 274 4.93 3.35 -2.44
C SER A 274 4.15 3.80 -1.21
N PHE A 275 4.11 3.01 -0.13
CA PHE A 275 3.46 3.38 1.13
C PHE A 275 4.24 2.91 2.37
N GLY A 276 4.60 1.62 2.43
CA GLY A 276 5.36 1.06 3.57
C GLY A 276 4.48 0.54 4.72
N ARG A 277 3.49 -0.31 4.43
CA ARG A 277 2.55 -0.87 5.44
C ARG A 277 3.25 -1.54 6.64
N VAL A 278 4.40 -2.17 6.42
CA VAL A 278 5.19 -2.80 7.49
C VAL A 278 5.66 -1.80 8.55
N ILE A 279 5.90 -0.54 8.17
CA ILE A 279 6.21 0.53 9.10
C ILE A 279 4.97 0.81 9.96
N ALA A 280 3.80 0.98 9.32
CA ALA A 280 2.55 1.19 10.06
C ALA A 280 2.23 0.05 11.04
N GLU A 281 2.46 -1.20 10.63
CA GLU A 281 2.31 -2.40 11.49
C GLU A 281 3.23 -2.34 12.71
N ALA A 282 4.50 -1.97 12.52
CA ALA A 282 5.46 -1.85 13.63
C ALA A 282 5.13 -0.69 14.57
N LEU A 283 4.70 0.46 14.03
CA LEU A 283 4.24 1.59 14.84
C LEU A 283 3.03 1.19 15.68
N ALA A 284 2.04 0.50 15.09
CA ALA A 284 0.88 -0.01 15.82
C ALA A 284 1.28 -0.97 16.94
N ALA A 285 2.25 -1.85 16.66
CA ALA A 285 2.82 -2.78 17.63
C ALA A 285 3.71 -2.12 18.72
N GLY A 286 3.76 -0.79 18.79
CA GLY A 286 4.49 -0.04 19.81
C GLY A 286 6.02 -0.11 19.64
N LYS A 287 6.50 -0.41 18.44
CA LYS A 287 7.93 -0.50 18.13
C LYS A 287 8.47 0.84 17.64
N VAL A 288 9.73 1.11 17.95
CA VAL A 288 10.43 2.25 17.36
C VAL A 288 10.99 1.83 16.00
N VAL A 289 10.64 2.58 14.96
CA VAL A 289 11.10 2.32 13.59
C VAL A 289 12.27 3.24 13.25
N LEU A 290 13.34 2.66 12.74
CA LEU A 290 14.51 3.34 12.20
C LEU A 290 14.56 3.11 10.68
N THR A 291 14.60 4.18 9.91
CA THR A 291 14.57 4.12 8.44
C THR A 291 15.23 5.37 7.83
N ASP A 292 15.46 5.38 6.52
CA ASP A 292 15.99 6.56 5.85
C ASP A 292 14.90 7.65 5.70
N PRO A 293 15.28 8.94 5.57
CA PRO A 293 14.33 10.05 5.53
C PRO A 293 13.21 9.88 4.49
N ASP A 294 13.54 9.38 3.30
CA ASP A 294 12.58 9.26 2.20
C ASP A 294 11.57 8.13 2.46
N THR A 295 12.03 6.97 2.93
CA THR A 295 11.12 5.87 3.32
C THR A 295 10.25 6.28 4.52
N GLY A 296 10.82 7.04 5.45
CA GLY A 296 10.12 7.54 6.63
C GLY A 296 9.14 8.68 6.38
N ALA A 297 9.22 9.35 5.22
CA ALA A 297 8.49 10.59 4.94
C ALA A 297 6.97 10.48 5.13
N ALA A 298 6.38 9.34 4.78
CA ALA A 298 4.95 9.09 4.96
C ALA A 298 4.51 9.09 6.43
N PHE A 299 5.42 8.78 7.35
CA PHE A 299 5.15 8.66 8.79
C PHE A 299 5.72 9.82 9.61
N GLY A 300 6.46 10.74 8.99
CA GLY A 300 6.98 11.96 9.59
C GLY A 300 7.63 11.73 10.97
N PRO A 301 7.16 12.39 12.04
CA PRO A 301 7.75 12.26 13.37
C PRO A 301 7.53 10.89 14.04
N GLY A 302 6.72 10.02 13.44
CA GLY A 302 6.45 8.67 13.94
C GLY A 302 7.65 7.72 13.82
N VAL A 303 8.60 8.02 12.94
CA VAL A 303 9.82 7.23 12.72
C VAL A 303 11.07 8.01 13.07
N LEU A 304 12.18 7.30 13.27
CA LEU A 304 13.51 7.90 13.40
C LEU A 304 14.24 7.81 12.07
N ALA A 305 14.35 8.95 11.40
CA ALA A 305 15.15 9.09 10.19
C ALA A 305 16.64 9.01 10.55
N CYS A 306 17.35 8.06 9.95
CA CYS A 306 18.78 7.86 10.14
C CYS A 306 19.39 7.10 8.95
N THR A 307 20.71 6.97 8.94
CA THR A 307 21.46 6.10 8.02
C THR A 307 21.78 4.76 8.69
N PRO A 308 22.12 3.70 7.93
CA PRO A 308 22.57 2.43 8.49
C PRO A 308 23.72 2.55 9.51
N ALA A 309 24.60 3.54 9.36
CA ALA A 309 25.72 3.77 10.27
C ALA A 309 25.32 4.40 11.62
N GLU A 310 24.13 5.02 11.70
CA GLU A 310 23.64 5.71 12.89
C GLU A 310 22.70 4.82 13.75
N VAL A 311 22.32 3.65 13.24
CA VAL A 311 21.37 2.72 13.90
C VAL A 311 21.84 2.35 15.31
N ASP A 312 23.10 1.95 15.48
CA ASP A 312 23.67 1.56 16.78
C ASP A 312 23.55 2.67 17.82
N ALA A 313 23.97 3.89 17.45
CA ALA A 313 23.93 5.03 18.35
C ALA A 313 22.48 5.42 18.72
N ALA A 314 21.56 5.34 17.76
CA ALA A 314 20.15 5.61 17.99
C ALA A 314 19.51 4.60 18.94
N ILE A 315 19.78 3.30 18.76
CA ILE A 315 19.25 2.23 19.62
C ILE A 315 19.86 2.33 21.02
N ALA A 316 21.18 2.48 21.15
CA ALA A 316 21.86 2.58 22.43
C ALA A 316 21.28 3.71 23.30
N ARG A 317 20.98 4.87 22.70
CA ARG A 317 20.33 5.99 23.40
C ARG A 317 18.94 5.65 23.92
N LEU A 318 18.15 4.90 23.16
CA LEU A 318 16.77 4.53 23.53
C LEU A 318 16.72 3.38 24.53
N VAL A 319 17.71 2.49 24.51
CA VAL A 319 17.88 1.46 25.55
C VAL A 319 18.31 2.12 26.88
N ALA A 320 19.18 3.13 26.84
CA ALA A 320 19.61 3.88 28.01
C ALA A 320 18.51 4.81 28.59
N ASP A 321 17.54 5.22 27.77
CA ASP A 321 16.39 6.04 28.16
C ASP A 321 15.06 5.40 27.71
N PRO A 322 14.50 4.47 28.52
CA PRO A 322 13.22 3.85 28.23
C PRO A 322 12.05 4.84 28.13
N ALA A 323 12.12 6.00 28.78
CA ALA A 323 11.09 7.02 28.65
C ALA A 323 11.12 7.65 27.24
N ALA A 324 12.31 7.91 26.69
CA ALA A 324 12.45 8.36 25.30
C ALA A 324 11.97 7.31 24.29
N TYR A 325 12.20 6.00 24.55
CA TYR A 325 11.65 4.92 23.72
C TYR A 325 10.11 4.97 23.69
N ARG A 326 9.47 4.98 24.87
CA ARG A 326 8.00 5.03 24.97
C ARG A 326 7.44 6.29 24.31
N ALA A 327 8.09 7.44 24.49
CA ALA A 327 7.70 8.69 23.85
C ALA A 327 7.79 8.61 22.31
N GLN A 328 8.84 7.97 21.76
CA GLN A 328 8.95 7.77 20.32
C GLN A 328 7.89 6.80 19.78
N ALA A 329 7.68 5.66 20.46
CA ALA A 329 6.66 4.70 20.07
C ALA A 329 5.24 5.30 20.09
N ALA A 330 4.92 6.09 21.12
CA ALA A 330 3.65 6.81 21.21
C ALA A 330 3.47 7.84 20.08
N ARG A 331 4.53 8.57 19.69
CA ARG A 331 4.49 9.45 18.49
C ARG A 331 4.20 8.64 17.22
N GLY A 332 4.83 7.48 17.10
CA GLY A 332 4.57 6.51 16.03
C GLY A 332 3.10 6.13 15.91
N GLN A 333 2.50 5.72 17.02
CA GLN A 333 1.08 5.34 17.09
C GLN A 333 0.16 6.53 16.79
N ALA A 334 0.47 7.72 17.30
CA ALA A 334 -0.34 8.91 17.06
C ALA A 334 -0.43 9.29 15.57
N VAL A 335 0.64 9.09 14.80
CA VAL A 335 0.65 9.32 13.34
C VAL A 335 -0.33 8.42 12.60
N LEU A 336 -0.62 7.22 13.12
CA LEU A 336 -1.55 6.28 12.47
C LEU A 336 -2.99 6.79 12.43
N ALA A 337 -3.36 7.77 13.26
CA ALA A 337 -4.67 8.41 13.21
C ALA A 337 -4.98 8.99 11.81
N GLY A 338 -3.94 9.50 11.12
CA GLY A 338 -4.05 10.03 9.75
C GLY A 338 -4.21 8.96 8.66
N PHE A 339 -4.12 7.68 9.03
CA PHE A 339 -4.33 6.53 8.15
C PHE A 339 -5.51 5.65 8.62
N SER A 340 -6.37 6.20 9.48
CA SER A 340 -7.50 5.47 10.06
C SER A 340 -8.63 5.22 9.07
N THR A 341 -9.51 4.28 9.42
CA THR A 341 -10.75 4.03 8.68
C THR A 341 -11.61 5.30 8.57
N GLY A 342 -11.70 6.10 9.64
CA GLY A 342 -12.48 7.33 9.69
C GLY A 342 -11.94 8.44 8.77
N GLU A 343 -10.62 8.57 8.68
CA GLU A 343 -9.98 9.51 7.77
C GLU A 343 -10.25 9.12 6.30
N PHE A 344 -10.13 7.82 5.99
CA PHE A 344 -10.42 7.33 4.63
C PHE A 344 -11.90 7.52 4.28
N ALA A 345 -12.80 7.20 5.21
CA ALA A 345 -14.23 7.42 5.09
C ALA A 345 -14.56 8.88 4.74
N THR A 346 -13.94 9.84 5.43
CA THR A 346 -14.13 11.27 5.16
C THR A 346 -13.73 11.64 3.73
N ARG A 347 -12.59 11.11 3.24
CA ARG A 347 -12.11 11.38 1.87
C ARG A 347 -13.00 10.72 0.82
N LEU A 348 -13.41 9.47 1.02
CA LEU A 348 -14.31 8.77 0.10
C LEU A 348 -15.67 9.46 0.02
N ALA A 349 -16.22 9.91 1.16
CA ALA A 349 -17.46 10.67 1.19
C ALA A 349 -17.36 12.00 0.42
N ALA A 350 -16.23 12.71 0.52
CA ALA A 350 -15.98 13.93 -0.23
C ALA A 350 -15.95 13.68 -1.75
N LEU A 351 -15.34 12.59 -2.20
CA LEU A 351 -15.32 12.18 -3.61
C LEU A 351 -16.73 11.84 -4.12
N ILE A 352 -17.48 11.02 -3.36
CA ILE A 352 -18.87 10.68 -3.66
C ILE A 352 -19.74 11.95 -3.78
N ALA A 353 -19.61 12.87 -2.83
CA ALA A 353 -20.34 14.14 -2.86
C ALA A 353 -19.95 15.02 -4.06
N GLY A 354 -18.67 15.00 -4.47
CA GLY A 354 -18.19 15.67 -5.67
C GLY A 354 -18.87 15.15 -6.95
N VAL A 355 -19.02 13.83 -7.07
CA VAL A 355 -19.74 13.19 -8.17
C VAL A 355 -21.22 13.59 -8.19
N ALA A 356 -21.86 13.65 -7.02
CA ALA A 356 -23.25 14.05 -6.89
C ALA A 356 -23.49 15.53 -7.25
N ARG A 357 -22.59 16.45 -6.89
CA ARG A 357 -22.71 17.88 -7.27
C ARG A 357 -22.64 18.08 -8.79
N GLY A 358 -21.80 17.33 -9.49
CA GLY A 358 -21.74 17.32 -10.95
C GLY A 358 -22.99 16.72 -11.64
N ARG A 359 -24.00 16.27 -10.88
CA ARG A 359 -25.32 15.86 -11.41
C ARG A 359 -26.32 17.02 -11.44
N ALA A 360 -26.13 18.04 -10.61
CA ALA A 360 -27.06 19.14 -10.41
C ALA A 360 -26.75 20.40 -11.24
N ALA A 361 -25.54 20.47 -11.81
CA ALA A 361 -25.11 21.48 -12.77
C ALA A 361 -25.33 21.00 -14.21
#